data_AF-A0A2D4NJQ6-F1
#
_entry.id   AF-A0A2D4NJQ6-F1
#
_cell.length_a   1.000
_cell.length_b   1.000
_cell.length_c   1.000
_cell.angle_alpha   90.00
_cell.angle_beta   90.00
_cell.angle_gamma   90.00
#
_symmetry.space_group_name_H-M   'P 1'
#
loop_
_entity.id
_entity.type
_entity.pdbx_description
1 polymer ?
#
loop_
_entity_poly.entity_id
_entity_poly.type
_entity_poly.pdbx_seq_one_letter_code
_entity_poly.pdbx_strand_id
1 'polypeptide(L)'
;PADKAFYEAGTAAKAVGWQNMAFIFLNRFLDLTDAIEEGSLDALDHSDFQNTDIPFEVPLPAKPHISEDQREEIRDWVLTVSMDQRLEQVLPQDERDTYEASLVAASTGVHSLPCLITGYPVLRNKVEFKCPGKEANKESWNKFLMAVKVRKRMKV
;
A
#
# COMPACT_ATOMS: atom_id res chain seq x y z
N PRO A 1 -0.35 10.15 -10.51
CA PRO A 1 0.52 10.99 -9.67
C PRO A 1 0.56 10.40 -8.25
N ALA A 2 1.56 10.75 -7.45
CA ALA A 2 1.80 10.08 -6.17
C ALA A 2 0.67 10.30 -5.15
N ASP A 3 0.17 11.53 -5.03
CA ASP A 3 -0.98 11.92 -4.21
C ASP A 3 -2.21 11.02 -4.45
N LYS A 4 -2.55 10.76 -5.73
CA LYS A 4 -3.61 9.83 -6.10
C LYS A 4 -3.36 8.43 -5.54
N ALA A 5 -2.15 7.90 -5.73
CA ALA A 5 -1.82 6.53 -5.34
C ALA A 5 -1.93 6.34 -3.82
N PHE A 6 -1.45 7.31 -3.04
CA PHE A 6 -1.56 7.32 -1.58
C PHE A 6 -3.01 7.46 -1.11
N TYR A 7 -3.81 8.33 -1.74
CA TYR A 7 -5.24 8.44 -1.44
C TYR A 7 -5.99 7.14 -1.69
N GLU A 8 -5.79 6.51 -2.85
CA GLU A 8 -6.46 5.25 -3.22
C GLU A 8 -6.03 4.10 -2.31
N ALA A 9 -4.72 3.98 -2.04
CA ALA A 9 -4.18 2.96 -1.15
C ALA A 9 -4.70 3.12 0.29
N GLY A 10 -4.67 4.33 0.83
CA GLY A 10 -5.16 4.65 2.17
C GLY A 10 -6.66 4.43 2.32
N THR A 11 -7.45 4.85 1.32
CA THR A 11 -8.91 4.62 1.30
C THR A 11 -9.26 3.14 1.22
N ALA A 12 -8.54 2.38 0.38
CA ALA A 12 -8.73 0.93 0.27
C ALA A 12 -8.37 0.22 1.59
N ALA A 13 -7.25 0.58 2.21
CA ALA A 13 -6.83 0.05 3.51
C ALA A 13 -7.86 0.36 4.60
N LYS A 14 -8.38 1.61 4.64
CA LYS A 14 -9.43 2.03 5.57
C LYS A 14 -10.69 1.19 5.42
N ALA A 15 -11.12 0.92 4.18
CA ALA A 15 -12.33 0.15 3.90
C ALA A 15 -12.27 -1.31 4.37
N VAL A 16 -11.08 -1.90 4.45
CA VAL A 16 -10.88 -3.29 4.92
C VAL A 16 -10.39 -3.38 6.38
N GLY A 17 -10.33 -2.24 7.09
CA GLY A 17 -9.95 -2.19 8.50
C GLY A 17 -8.45 -2.23 8.77
N TRP A 18 -7.59 -2.01 7.76
CA TRP A 18 -6.14 -1.94 7.91
C TRP A 18 -5.73 -0.55 8.42
N GLN A 19 -6.07 -0.25 9.67
CA GLN A 19 -5.99 1.11 10.24
C GLN A 19 -4.58 1.71 10.19
N ASN A 20 -3.53 0.97 10.54
CA ASN A 20 -2.15 1.49 10.54
C ASN A 20 -1.72 1.90 9.12
N MET A 21 -1.92 1.02 8.13
CA MET A 21 -1.61 1.33 6.73
C MET A 21 -2.47 2.49 6.20
N ALA A 22 -3.75 2.50 6.53
CA ALA A 22 -4.65 3.58 6.14
C ALA A 22 -4.17 4.92 6.68
N PHE A 23 -3.80 4.96 7.96
CA PHE A 23 -3.26 6.15 8.62
C PHE A 23 -2.00 6.64 7.92
N ILE A 24 -0.99 5.79 7.75
CA ILE A 24 0.30 6.16 7.14
C ILE A 24 0.11 6.65 5.70
N PHE A 25 -0.68 5.95 4.88
CA PHE A 25 -0.88 6.36 3.49
C PHE A 25 -1.71 7.63 3.35
N LEU A 26 -2.73 7.82 4.20
CA LEU A 26 -3.55 9.03 4.17
C LEU A 26 -2.81 10.24 4.75
N ASN A 27 -1.93 10.05 5.73
CA ASN A 27 -1.06 11.10 6.24
C ASN A 27 -0.08 11.54 5.14
N ARG A 28 0.62 10.60 4.49
CA ARG A 28 1.49 10.90 3.34
C ARG A 28 0.73 11.56 2.18
N PHE A 29 -0.53 11.20 1.95
CA PHE A 29 -1.37 11.86 0.95
C PHE A 29 -1.58 13.36 1.28
N LEU A 30 -1.84 13.70 2.55
CA LEU A 30 -1.98 15.09 2.97
C LEU A 30 -0.67 15.86 2.78
N ASP A 31 0.46 15.29 3.22
CA ASP A 31 1.77 15.94 3.06
C ASP A 31 2.10 16.18 1.57
N LEU A 32 1.77 15.22 0.70
CA LEU A 32 1.96 15.38 -0.75
C LEU A 32 1.05 16.46 -1.33
N THR A 33 -0.17 16.64 -0.79
CA THR A 33 -1.05 17.72 -1.25
C THR A 33 -0.46 19.07 -0.87
N ASP A 34 0.00 19.23 0.36
CA ASP A 34 0.61 20.47 0.84
C ASP A 34 1.89 20.77 0.02
N ALA A 35 2.71 19.75 -0.24
CA ALA A 35 3.88 19.84 -1.12
C ALA A 35 3.55 20.23 -2.57
N ILE A 36 2.41 19.79 -3.11
CA ILE A 36 1.94 20.20 -4.45
C ILE A 36 1.56 21.68 -4.46
N GLU A 37 0.91 22.17 -3.41
CA GLU A 37 0.50 23.57 -3.29
C GLU A 37 1.70 24.51 -3.07
N GLU A 38 2.72 24.05 -2.33
CA GLU A 38 3.98 24.76 -2.11
C GLU A 38 4.99 24.63 -3.27
N GLY A 39 4.86 23.57 -4.07
CA GLY A 39 5.74 23.27 -5.20
C GLY A 39 7.09 22.67 -4.82
N SER A 40 7.24 22.08 -3.62
CA SER A 40 8.47 21.44 -3.15
C SER A 40 8.19 20.20 -2.28
N LEU A 41 9.06 19.20 -2.36
CA LEU A 41 9.04 17.99 -1.51
C LEU A 41 9.99 18.09 -0.30
N ASP A 42 10.75 19.17 -0.17
CA ASP A 42 11.88 19.27 0.77
C ASP A 42 11.47 19.12 2.25
N ALA A 43 10.21 19.42 2.58
CA ALA A 43 9.68 19.34 3.93
C ALA A 43 9.12 17.95 4.32
N LEU A 44 9.10 16.98 3.40
CA LEU A 44 8.52 15.66 3.67
C LEU A 44 9.41 14.80 4.58
N ASP A 45 8.83 14.28 5.65
CA ASP A 45 9.45 13.21 6.44
C ASP A 45 9.23 11.85 5.76
N HIS A 46 10.29 11.05 5.66
CA HIS A 46 10.29 9.73 5.05
C HIS A 46 10.46 8.57 6.04
N SER A 47 10.48 8.87 7.34
CA SER A 47 10.65 7.90 8.43
C SER A 47 9.70 6.69 8.32
N ASP A 48 8.41 6.92 8.09
CA ASP A 48 7.38 5.87 7.97
C ASP A 48 7.58 4.91 6.79
N PHE A 49 8.40 5.29 5.81
CA PHE A 49 8.64 4.54 4.58
C PHE A 49 10.05 3.99 4.50
N GLN A 50 10.81 4.04 5.59
CA GLN A 50 12.07 3.32 5.71
C GLN A 50 11.83 1.81 5.54
N ASN A 51 12.78 1.12 4.91
CA ASN A 51 12.72 -0.32 4.64
C ASN A 51 11.50 -0.73 3.78
N THR A 52 11.08 0.14 2.86
CA THR A 52 10.09 -0.13 1.82
C THR A 52 10.70 0.05 0.43
N ASP A 53 10.00 -0.42 -0.60
CA ASP A 53 10.31 -0.14 -2.01
C ASP A 53 9.50 1.05 -2.57
N ILE A 54 8.86 1.84 -1.70
CA ILE A 54 8.10 3.02 -2.08
C ILE A 54 9.07 4.19 -2.33
N PRO A 55 9.06 4.82 -3.51
CA PRO A 55 9.98 5.90 -3.83
C PRO A 55 9.73 7.16 -2.99
N PHE A 56 10.80 7.79 -2.53
CA PHE A 56 10.75 9.08 -1.82
C PHE A 56 10.64 10.26 -2.78
N GLU A 57 11.44 10.23 -3.85
CA GLU A 57 11.40 11.24 -4.90
C GLU A 57 10.39 10.84 -5.97
N VAL A 58 9.33 11.64 -6.07
CA VAL A 58 8.26 11.46 -7.06
C VAL A 58 8.01 12.78 -7.78
N PRO A 59 7.70 12.79 -9.08
CA PRO A 59 7.38 14.02 -9.76
C PRO A 59 6.10 14.63 -9.20
N LEU A 60 6.17 15.89 -8.76
CA LEU A 60 5.01 16.64 -8.29
C LEU A 60 4.08 16.96 -9.48
N PRO A 61 2.77 16.63 -9.40
CA PRO A 61 1.80 17.09 -10.37
C PRO A 61 1.57 18.60 -10.25
N ALA A 62 1.04 19.22 -11.32
CA ALA A 62 0.74 20.66 -11.32
C ALA A 62 -0.43 21.07 -10.42
N LYS A 63 -1.32 20.12 -10.07
CA LYS A 63 -2.50 20.34 -9.23
C LYS A 63 -2.82 19.06 -8.44
N PRO A 64 -3.40 19.17 -7.23
CA PRO A 64 -3.88 18.02 -6.48
C PRO A 64 -4.90 17.18 -7.27
N HIS A 65 -4.88 15.87 -7.09
CA HIS A 65 -5.73 14.93 -7.83
C HIS A 65 -7.19 14.95 -7.40
N ILE A 66 -7.45 15.14 -6.10
CA ILE A 66 -8.80 15.09 -5.52
C ILE A 66 -9.28 16.47 -5.09
N SER A 67 -10.60 16.62 -4.95
CA SER A 67 -11.25 17.88 -4.56
C SER A 67 -10.93 18.29 -3.12
N GLU A 68 -11.04 19.60 -2.82
CA GLU A 68 -10.78 20.15 -1.49
C GLU A 68 -11.67 19.51 -0.41
N ASP A 69 -12.97 19.35 -0.67
CA ASP A 69 -13.92 18.67 0.23
C ASP A 69 -13.42 17.27 0.64
N GLN A 70 -12.94 16.48 -0.34
CA GLN A 70 -12.40 15.15 -0.05
C GLN A 70 -11.09 15.21 0.75
N ARG A 71 -10.27 16.26 0.57
CA ARG A 71 -9.07 16.45 1.38
C ARG A 71 -9.41 16.79 2.82
N GLU A 72 -10.42 17.62 3.03
CA GLU A 72 -10.92 17.98 4.34
C GLU A 72 -11.46 16.76 5.09
N GLU A 73 -12.25 15.90 4.42
CA GLU A 73 -12.71 14.62 5.00
C GLU A 73 -11.56 13.71 5.45
N ILE A 74 -10.48 13.63 4.65
CA ILE A 74 -9.30 12.83 5.01
C ILE A 74 -8.55 13.49 6.16
N ARG A 75 -8.40 14.82 6.17
CA ARG A 75 -7.77 15.57 7.24
C ARG A 75 -8.48 15.36 8.57
N ASP A 76 -9.80 15.47 8.61
CA ASP A 76 -10.61 15.22 9.81
C ASP A 76 -10.44 13.79 10.33
N TRP A 77 -10.41 12.82 9.41
CA TRP A 77 -10.20 11.43 9.78
C TRP A 77 -8.81 11.18 10.36
N VAL A 78 -7.75 11.68 9.70
CA VAL A 78 -6.36 11.56 10.18
C VAL A 78 -6.21 12.22 11.55
N LEU A 79 -6.77 13.42 11.75
CA LEU A 79 -6.77 14.12 13.04
C LEU A 79 -7.46 13.30 14.13
N THR A 80 -8.64 12.76 13.85
CA THR A 80 -9.39 11.91 14.79
C THR A 80 -8.58 10.68 15.20
N VAL A 81 -7.95 10.01 14.24
CA VAL A 81 -7.14 8.82 14.50
C VAL A 81 -5.88 9.14 15.29
N SER A 82 -5.19 10.24 14.95
CA SER A 82 -4.01 10.73 15.70
C SER A 82 -4.33 11.00 17.17
N MET A 83 -5.54 11.51 17.47
CA MET A 83 -5.96 11.78 18.84
C MET A 83 -6.26 10.52 19.66
N ASP A 84 -6.65 9.40 19.02
CA ASP A 84 -7.00 8.16 19.74
C ASP A 84 -5.75 7.43 20.27
N GLN A 85 -4.54 7.72 19.77
CA GLN A 85 -3.23 7.15 20.20
C GLN A 85 -3.15 5.61 20.25
N ARG A 86 -4.15 4.88 19.74
CA ARG A 86 -4.19 3.40 19.76
C ARG A 86 -3.44 2.75 18.61
N LEU A 87 -3.09 3.50 17.58
CA LEU A 87 -2.40 2.98 16.41
C LEU A 87 -0.89 3.09 16.58
N GLU A 88 -0.21 1.97 16.43
CA GLU A 88 1.23 1.95 16.18
C GLU A 88 1.44 2.42 14.74
N GLN A 89 2.03 3.61 14.56
CA GLN A 89 2.32 4.21 13.25
C GLN A 89 3.49 3.47 12.59
N VAL A 90 3.26 2.20 12.25
CA VAL A 90 4.23 1.32 11.60
C VAL A 90 3.57 0.53 10.48
N LEU A 91 4.25 0.43 9.35
CA LEU A 91 3.85 -0.47 8.27
C LEU A 91 4.15 -1.93 8.68
N PRO A 92 3.26 -2.88 8.35
CA PRO A 92 3.48 -4.28 8.68
C PRO A 92 4.71 -4.84 7.96
N GLN A 93 5.51 -5.63 8.67
CA GLN A 93 6.74 -6.22 8.14
C GLN A 93 6.61 -7.74 7.97
N ASP A 94 7.34 -8.29 7.01
CA ASP A 94 7.43 -9.74 6.80
C ASP A 94 8.70 -10.37 7.40
N GLU A 95 8.95 -11.65 7.10
CA GLU A 95 10.10 -12.42 7.61
C GLU A 95 11.48 -11.88 7.18
N ARG A 96 11.54 -10.81 6.39
CA ARG A 96 12.76 -10.13 5.92
C ARG A 96 12.98 -8.78 6.62
N ASP A 97 12.16 -8.43 7.62
CA ASP A 97 12.18 -7.14 8.34
C ASP A 97 12.01 -5.93 7.40
N THR A 98 11.23 -6.10 6.32
CA THR A 98 10.86 -5.07 5.34
C THR A 98 9.34 -5.02 5.24
N TYR A 99 8.78 -3.92 4.73
CA TYR A 99 7.34 -3.81 4.51
C TYR A 99 6.81 -5.01 3.72
N GLU A 100 5.73 -5.64 4.21
CA GLU A 100 5.24 -6.94 3.72
C GLU A 100 4.84 -6.96 2.23
N ALA A 101 4.53 -5.79 1.64
CA ALA A 101 4.21 -5.68 0.22
C ALA A 101 5.43 -5.34 -0.66
N SER A 102 6.59 -5.08 -0.04
CA SER A 102 7.82 -4.73 -0.76
C SER A 102 8.35 -5.91 -1.57
N LEU A 103 8.62 -5.71 -2.85
CA LEU A 103 9.25 -6.73 -3.70
C LEU A 103 10.75 -6.85 -3.46
N VAL A 104 11.36 -5.86 -2.80
CA VAL A 104 12.79 -5.80 -2.52
C VAL A 104 13.03 -5.91 -1.03
N ALA A 105 13.88 -6.85 -0.62
CA ALA A 105 14.31 -6.95 0.76
C ALA A 105 15.28 -5.79 1.08
N ALA A 106 14.87 -4.83 1.91
CA ALA A 106 15.66 -3.63 2.20
C ALA A 106 17.10 -3.93 2.70
N SER A 107 17.27 -4.99 3.49
CA SER A 107 18.56 -5.38 4.07
C SER A 107 19.53 -6.05 3.10
N THR A 108 19.03 -6.71 2.04
CA THR A 108 19.84 -7.56 1.16
C THR A 108 19.77 -7.19 -0.32
N GLY A 109 18.79 -6.37 -0.71
CA GLY A 109 18.51 -6.03 -2.11
C GLY A 109 17.92 -7.18 -2.94
N VAL A 110 17.59 -8.31 -2.31
CA VAL A 110 17.03 -9.46 -3.03
C VAL A 110 15.62 -9.15 -3.51
N HIS A 111 15.38 -9.36 -4.80
CA HIS A 111 14.08 -9.20 -5.44
C HIS A 111 13.26 -10.48 -5.39
N SER A 112 11.99 -10.36 -4.97
CA SER A 112 10.98 -11.42 -5.04
C SER A 112 10.01 -11.15 -6.18
N LEU A 113 9.46 -12.21 -6.78
CA LEU A 113 8.43 -12.06 -7.79
C LEU A 113 7.08 -11.70 -7.14
N PRO A 114 6.29 -10.80 -7.75
CA PRO A 114 4.95 -10.48 -7.25
C PRO A 114 4.00 -11.65 -7.49
N CYS A 115 3.21 -11.96 -6.47
CA CYS A 115 2.13 -12.92 -6.53
C CYS A 115 1.08 -12.43 -7.54
N LEU A 116 0.77 -13.24 -8.55
CA LEU A 116 -0.19 -12.83 -9.59
C LEU A 116 -1.61 -12.51 -9.10
N ILE A 117 -1.97 -12.95 -7.89
CA ILE A 117 -3.30 -12.69 -7.32
C ILE A 117 -3.30 -11.42 -6.49
N THR A 118 -2.27 -11.19 -5.69
CA THR A 118 -2.27 -10.17 -4.64
C THR A 118 -1.29 -9.02 -4.91
N GLY A 119 -0.31 -9.20 -5.79
CA GLY A 119 0.80 -8.26 -5.99
C GLY A 119 1.93 -8.39 -4.97
N TYR A 120 1.66 -8.96 -3.80
CA TYR A 120 2.62 -9.14 -2.71
C TYR A 120 3.78 -10.10 -3.08
N PRO A 121 4.95 -9.98 -2.44
CA PRO A 121 6.10 -10.84 -2.71
C PRO A 121 5.81 -12.32 -2.42
N VAL A 122 6.26 -13.20 -3.32
CA VAL A 122 6.21 -14.65 -3.11
C VAL A 122 7.50 -15.13 -2.43
N LEU A 123 7.48 -15.23 -1.10
CA LEU A 123 8.66 -15.62 -0.31
C LEU A 123 8.83 -17.14 -0.18
N ARG A 124 7.72 -17.85 0.00
CA ARG A 124 7.68 -19.29 0.25
C ARG A 124 6.41 -19.93 -0.30
N ASN A 125 6.41 -21.26 -0.38
CA ASN A 125 5.25 -22.06 -0.79
C ASN A 125 4.62 -21.53 -2.08
N LYS A 126 5.41 -21.48 -3.15
CA LYS A 126 4.99 -20.92 -4.43
C LYS A 126 4.28 -21.92 -5.35
N VAL A 127 3.43 -21.37 -6.21
CA VAL A 127 2.89 -22.00 -7.42
C VAL A 127 3.57 -21.31 -8.59
N GLU A 128 4.39 -22.03 -9.33
CA GLU A 128 5.02 -21.56 -10.56
C GLU A 128 4.13 -21.87 -11.75
N PHE A 129 4.00 -20.91 -12.67
CA PHE A 129 3.25 -21.09 -13.91
C PHE A 129 4.19 -21.43 -15.06
N LYS A 130 3.65 -22.03 -16.13
CA LYS A 130 4.43 -22.40 -17.32
C LYS A 130 5.13 -21.21 -17.98
N CYS A 131 4.55 -20.02 -17.86
CA CYS A 131 5.16 -18.79 -18.34
C CYS A 131 6.25 -18.34 -17.34
N PRO A 132 7.51 -18.14 -17.77
CA PRO A 132 8.57 -17.70 -16.88
C PRO A 132 8.26 -16.37 -16.19
N GLY A 133 8.75 -16.20 -14.95
CA GLY A 133 8.55 -14.98 -14.16
C GLY A 133 7.12 -14.79 -13.65
N LYS A 134 6.32 -15.86 -13.63
CA LYS A 134 4.93 -15.86 -13.15
C LYS A 134 4.80 -16.84 -12.01
N GLU A 135 4.50 -16.31 -10.83
CA GLU A 135 4.34 -17.08 -9.60
C GLU A 135 3.14 -16.58 -8.79
N ALA A 136 2.60 -17.44 -7.92
CA ALA A 136 1.62 -17.05 -6.92
C ALA A 136 1.92 -17.73 -5.59
N ASN A 137 1.60 -17.06 -4.48
CA ASN A 137 1.58 -17.71 -3.18
C ASN A 137 0.49 -18.80 -3.17
N LYS A 138 0.84 -20.02 -2.73
CA LYS A 138 -0.06 -21.19 -2.79
C LYS A 138 -1.34 -21.01 -1.97
N GLU A 139 -1.28 -20.33 -0.83
CA GLU A 139 -2.47 -20.06 0.00
C GLU A 139 -3.43 -19.12 -0.73
N SER A 140 -2.90 -18.02 -1.27
CA SER A 140 -3.66 -17.06 -2.08
C SER A 140 -4.28 -17.73 -3.31
N TRP A 141 -3.51 -18.58 -3.99
CA TRP A 141 -3.98 -19.38 -5.12
C TRP A 141 -5.13 -20.31 -4.75
N ASN A 142 -5.03 -21.02 -3.64
CA ASN A 142 -6.09 -21.90 -3.17
C ASN A 142 -7.35 -21.13 -2.78
N LYS A 143 -7.22 -20.01 -2.06
CA LYS A 143 -8.35 -19.11 -1.73
C LYS A 143 -9.04 -18.61 -3.00
N PHE A 144 -8.27 -18.17 -3.99
CA PHE A 144 -8.79 -17.74 -5.29
C PHE A 144 -9.55 -18.87 -6.00
N LEU A 145 -8.96 -20.07 -6.08
CA LEU A 145 -9.62 -21.23 -6.70
C LEU A 145 -10.94 -21.59 -6.00
N MET A 146 -10.99 -21.50 -4.67
CA MET A 146 -12.23 -21.73 -3.92
C MET A 146 -13.29 -20.68 -4.26
N ALA A 147 -12.93 -19.39 -4.27
CA ALA A 147 -13.86 -18.31 -4.61
C ALA A 147 -14.43 -18.46 -6.03
N VAL A 148 -13.59 -18.84 -7.01
CA VAL A 148 -14.01 -19.09 -8.40
C VAL A 148 -14.95 -20.30 -8.48
N LYS A 149 -14.66 -21.39 -7.76
CA LYS A 149 -15.51 -22.58 -7.74
C LYS A 149 -16.87 -22.33 -7.10
N VAL A 150 -16.92 -21.62 -5.98
CA VAL A 150 -18.18 -21.27 -5.28
C VAL A 150 -19.07 -20.40 -6.17
N ARG A 151 -18.49 -19.38 -6.84
CA ARG A 151 -19.22 -18.55 -7.80
C ARG A 151 -19.84 -19.33 -8.97
N LYS A 152 -19.18 -20.40 -9.44
CA LYS A 152 -19.76 -21.27 -10.48
C LYS A 152 -20.97 -22.07 -9.97
N ARG A 153 -21.03 -22.41 -8.68
CA ARG A 153 -22.15 -23.15 -8.08
C ARG A 153 -23.38 -22.28 -7.81
N MET A 154 -23.20 -20.98 -7.54
CA MET A 154 -24.32 -20.05 -7.29
C MET A 154 -24.98 -19.51 -8.58
N LYS A 155 -24.43 -19.82 -9.76
CA LYS A 155 -24.99 -19.48 -11.08
C LYS A 155 -25.78 -20.64 -11.71
N VAL A 156 -26.16 -21.65 -10.92
CA VAL A 156 -26.97 -22.81 -11.33
C VAL A 156 -28.31 -22.74 -10.60
#